data_AF-N6YTE8-F1
#
_entry.id   AF-N6YTE8-F1
#
_cell.length_a   1.000
_cell.length_b   1.000
_cell.length_c   1.000
_cell.angle_alpha   90.00
_cell.angle_beta   90.00
_cell.angle_gamma   90.00
#
_symmetry.space_group_name_H-M   'P 1'
#
loop_
_entity.id
_entity.type
_entity.pdbx_description
1 polymer ?
#
loop_
_entity_poly.entity_id
_entity_poly.type
_entity_poly.pdbx_seq_one_letter_code
_entity_poly.pdbx_strand_id
1 'polypeptide(L)'
;MSQEKEFEMGKEMRRELDRAVNQVGAALSALRADVDGVDARLREVRGQIEALENAPVSLDDWGGFLRAYIAKKGERFVSPLLPTRLLAPSGYGERPEPFNKRPWADFERGDNVLPGDMVKMLSSGDYSAPLLCALFPDQVCALILSNVKKHLGDKWGNEDAVPVSERRVLAAVLVRERDDLLARREELKAEIDRLVGQVS
;
A
#
# COMPACT_ATOMS: atom_id res chain seq x y z
N MET A 1 -26.59 25.46 69.03
CA MET A 1 -27.20 24.91 67.79
C MET A 1 -26.46 25.26 66.50
N SER A 2 -25.71 26.38 66.39
CA SER A 2 -25.04 26.74 65.12
C SER A 2 -23.72 25.98 64.87
N GLN A 3 -22.85 25.83 65.87
CA GLN A 3 -21.54 25.18 65.71
C GLN A 3 -21.61 23.67 65.45
N GLU A 4 -22.63 22.99 65.98
CA GLU A 4 -22.83 21.55 65.81
C GLU A 4 -23.27 21.19 64.38
N LYS A 5 -24.08 22.07 63.76
CA LYS A 5 -24.45 21.96 62.34
C LYS A 5 -23.26 22.22 61.42
N GLU A 6 -22.41 23.19 61.72
CA GLU A 6 -21.18 23.45 60.95
C GLU A 6 -20.18 22.28 61.03
N PHE A 7 -20.05 21.65 62.20
CA PHE A 7 -19.14 20.53 62.38
C PHE A 7 -19.58 19.26 61.62
N GLU A 8 -20.88 18.95 61.62
CA GLU A 8 -21.41 17.82 60.83
C GLU A 8 -21.40 18.11 59.32
N MET A 9 -21.70 19.34 58.91
CA MET A 9 -21.56 19.77 57.51
C MET A 9 -20.11 19.61 57.02
N GLY A 10 -19.13 19.95 57.85
CA GLY A 10 -17.70 19.77 57.53
C GLY A 10 -17.23 18.31 57.53
N LYS A 11 -17.94 17.36 58.16
CA LYS A 11 -17.68 15.91 58.02
C LYS A 11 -18.32 15.36 56.75
N GLU A 12 -19.53 15.80 56.44
CA GLU A 12 -20.27 15.38 55.25
C GLU A 12 -19.54 15.82 53.98
N MET A 13 -19.07 17.07 53.94
CA MET A 13 -18.28 17.59 52.82
C MET A 13 -16.94 16.86 52.63
N ARG A 14 -16.31 16.41 53.74
CA ARG A 14 -15.09 15.56 53.68
C ARG A 14 -15.38 14.16 53.12
N ARG A 15 -16.49 13.54 53.52
CA ARG A 15 -16.91 12.23 53.00
C ARG A 15 -17.25 12.28 51.52
N GLU A 16 -17.88 13.37 51.07
CA GLU A 16 -18.16 13.59 49.65
C GLU A 16 -16.87 13.78 48.84
N LEU A 17 -15.92 14.55 49.37
CA LEU A 17 -14.61 14.72 48.75
C LEU A 17 -13.85 13.39 48.64
N ASP A 18 -13.82 12.59 49.71
CA ASP A 18 -13.16 11.28 49.71
C ASP A 18 -13.81 10.32 48.70
N ARG A 19 -15.15 10.35 48.56
CA ARG A 19 -15.85 9.56 47.54
C ARG A 19 -15.49 10.01 46.13
N ALA A 20 -15.46 11.32 45.87
CA ALA A 20 -15.11 11.87 44.56
C ALA A 20 -13.67 11.50 44.16
N VAL A 21 -12.71 11.63 45.07
CA VAL A 21 -11.31 11.25 44.83
C VAL A 21 -11.19 9.76 44.53
N ASN A 22 -11.86 8.90 45.30
CA ASN A 22 -11.84 7.46 45.07
C ASN A 22 -12.47 7.07 43.71
N GLN A 23 -13.56 7.74 43.31
CA GLN A 23 -14.19 7.52 42.01
C GLN A 23 -13.27 7.92 40.85
N VAL A 24 -12.62 9.09 40.93
CA VAL A 24 -11.67 9.52 39.89
C VAL A 24 -10.44 8.61 39.85
N GLY A 25 -9.94 8.18 41.01
CA GLY A 25 -8.84 7.21 41.09
C GLY A 25 -9.18 5.88 40.42
N ALA A 26 -10.39 5.36 40.64
CA ALA A 26 -10.86 4.14 39.98
C ALA A 26 -11.01 4.32 38.46
N ALA A 27 -11.59 5.44 38.01
CA ALA A 27 -11.76 5.76 36.59
C ALA A 27 -10.40 5.90 35.87
N LEU A 28 -9.43 6.59 36.49
CA LEU A 28 -8.09 6.74 35.94
C LEU A 28 -7.37 5.39 35.83
N SER A 29 -7.53 4.51 36.82
CA SER A 29 -6.96 3.17 36.79
C SER A 29 -7.56 2.33 35.65
N ALA A 30 -8.88 2.41 35.46
CA ALA A 30 -9.57 1.73 34.37
C ALA A 30 -9.11 2.21 33.00
N LEU A 31 -9.01 3.54 32.79
CA LEU A 31 -8.54 4.10 31.52
C LEU A 31 -7.09 3.71 31.20
N ARG A 32 -6.21 3.65 32.22
CA ARG A 32 -4.84 3.16 32.03
C ARG A 32 -4.81 1.69 31.62
N ALA A 33 -5.65 0.86 32.24
CA ALA A 33 -5.79 -0.54 31.85
C ALA A 33 -6.30 -0.68 30.41
N ASP A 34 -7.23 0.18 29.98
CA ASP A 34 -7.71 0.20 28.59
C ASP A 34 -6.59 0.62 27.61
N VAL A 35 -5.77 1.62 27.96
CA VAL A 35 -4.60 2.02 27.16
C VAL A 35 -3.61 0.86 27.03
N ASP A 36 -3.29 0.17 28.13
CA ASP A 36 -2.39 -0.98 28.12
C ASP A 36 -2.95 -2.12 27.26
N GLY A 37 -4.27 -2.36 27.31
CA GLY A 37 -4.96 -3.33 26.46
C GLY A 37 -4.88 -2.98 24.97
N VAL A 38 -5.11 -1.72 24.62
CA VAL A 38 -4.97 -1.22 23.24
C VAL A 38 -3.51 -1.34 22.77
N ASP A 39 -2.53 -1.00 23.60
CA ASP A 39 -1.11 -1.12 23.26
C ASP A 39 -0.67 -2.59 23.10
N ALA A 40 -1.25 -3.52 23.86
CA ALA A 40 -1.04 -4.96 23.66
C ALA A 40 -1.61 -5.41 22.31
N ARG A 41 -2.84 -5.03 21.98
CA ARG A 41 -3.46 -5.38 20.69
C ARG A 41 -2.73 -4.75 19.50
N LEU A 42 -2.28 -3.50 19.63
CA LEU A 42 -1.46 -2.85 18.60
C LEU A 42 -0.16 -3.62 18.32
N ARG A 43 0.52 -4.14 19.35
CA ARG A 43 1.71 -4.97 19.16
C ARG A 43 1.39 -6.27 18.43
N GLU A 44 0.29 -6.92 18.79
CA GLU A 44 -0.15 -8.16 18.13
C GLU A 44 -0.46 -7.93 16.65
N VAL A 45 -1.30 -6.93 16.34
CA VAL A 45 -1.71 -6.60 14.96
C VAL A 45 -0.50 -6.22 14.11
N ARG A 46 0.45 -5.44 14.65
CA ARG A 46 1.70 -5.12 13.94
C ARG A 46 2.52 -6.37 13.66
N GLY A 47 2.65 -7.28 14.62
CA GLY A 47 3.33 -8.55 14.43
C GLY A 47 2.67 -9.43 13.36
N GLN A 48 1.33 -9.44 13.29
CA GLN A 48 0.59 -10.17 12.26
C GLN A 48 0.80 -9.57 10.86
N ILE A 49 0.77 -8.25 10.73
CA ILE A 49 1.08 -7.56 9.46
C ILE A 49 2.51 -7.92 9.02
N GLU A 50 3.48 -7.78 9.92
CA GLU A 50 4.88 -8.08 9.64
C GLU A 50 5.08 -9.55 9.23
N ALA A 51 4.39 -10.49 9.90
CA ALA A 51 4.44 -11.91 9.55
C ALA A 51 3.88 -12.17 8.14
N LEU A 52 2.79 -11.51 7.74
CA LEU A 52 2.22 -11.64 6.39
C LEU A 52 3.14 -11.08 5.31
N GLU A 53 3.77 -9.93 5.59
CA GLU A 53 4.67 -9.22 4.67
C GLU A 53 6.00 -9.95 4.48
N ASN A 54 6.52 -10.57 5.56
CA ASN A 54 7.79 -11.30 5.54
C ASN A 54 7.64 -12.78 5.13
N ALA A 55 6.42 -13.29 5.03
CA ALA A 55 6.20 -14.67 4.60
C ALA A 55 6.68 -14.88 3.15
N PRO A 56 7.34 -16.02 2.84
CA PRO A 56 7.83 -16.31 1.50
C PRO A 56 6.68 -16.39 0.49
N VAL A 57 7.00 -16.20 -0.78
CA VAL A 57 6.02 -16.29 -1.88
C VAL A 57 6.10 -17.65 -2.56
N SER A 58 4.99 -18.14 -3.10
CA SER A 58 4.98 -19.34 -3.94
C SER A 58 5.61 -19.04 -5.32
N LEU A 59 5.96 -20.08 -6.07
CA LEU A 59 6.48 -19.92 -7.43
C LEU A 59 5.42 -19.29 -8.35
N ASP A 60 4.14 -19.57 -8.09
CA ASP A 60 3.04 -19.00 -8.86
C ASP A 60 2.87 -17.49 -8.60
N ASP A 61 2.88 -17.08 -7.32
CA ASP A 61 2.88 -15.67 -6.94
C ASP A 61 4.08 -14.93 -7.54
N TRP A 62 5.28 -15.52 -7.45
CA TRP A 62 6.48 -14.96 -8.08
C TRP A 62 6.34 -14.86 -9.60
N GLY A 63 5.75 -15.87 -10.25
CA GLY A 63 5.42 -15.83 -11.67
C GLY A 63 4.46 -14.69 -12.03
N GLY A 64 3.49 -14.40 -11.17
CA GLY A 64 2.63 -13.21 -11.28
C GLY A 64 3.43 -11.91 -11.23
N PHE A 65 4.35 -11.78 -10.28
CA PHE A 65 5.22 -10.61 -10.18
C PHE A 65 6.15 -10.44 -11.39
N LEU A 66 6.72 -11.54 -11.87
CA LEU A 66 7.59 -11.55 -13.04
C LEU A 66 6.84 -11.09 -14.29
N ARG A 67 5.61 -11.58 -14.52
CA ARG A 67 4.74 -11.14 -15.61
C ARG A 67 4.48 -9.64 -15.56
N ALA A 68 4.09 -9.12 -14.39
CA ALA A 68 3.86 -7.71 -14.20
C ALA A 68 5.13 -6.86 -14.44
N TYR A 69 6.29 -7.35 -13.99
CA TYR A 69 7.57 -6.69 -14.21
C TYR A 69 7.95 -6.61 -15.70
N ILE A 70 7.82 -7.72 -16.43
CA ILE A 70 8.11 -7.78 -17.87
C ILE A 70 7.18 -6.87 -18.65
N ALA A 71 5.87 -6.91 -18.36
CA ALA A 71 4.90 -6.01 -18.99
C ALA A 71 5.28 -4.54 -18.76
N LYS A 72 5.58 -4.14 -17.51
CA LYS A 72 6.00 -2.77 -17.18
C LYS A 72 7.30 -2.37 -17.86
N LYS A 73 8.24 -3.31 -18.02
CA LYS A 73 9.51 -3.07 -18.70
C LYS A 73 9.32 -2.86 -20.21
N GLY A 74 8.46 -3.66 -20.83
CA GLY A 74 8.06 -3.49 -22.22
C GLY A 74 7.31 -2.18 -22.45
N GLU A 75 6.34 -1.86 -21.59
CA GLU A 75 5.57 -0.60 -21.64
C GLU A 75 6.50 0.62 -21.55
N ARG A 76 7.44 0.65 -20.60
CA ARG A 76 8.43 1.75 -20.49
C ARG A 76 9.29 1.91 -21.73
N PHE A 77 9.55 0.83 -22.45
CA PHE A 77 10.31 0.86 -23.69
C PHE A 77 9.47 1.40 -24.85
N VAL A 78 8.19 1.01 -24.93
CA VAL A 78 7.28 1.42 -26.01
C VAL A 78 6.67 2.81 -25.78
N SER A 79 6.50 3.23 -24.53
CA SER A 79 5.85 4.49 -24.19
C SER A 79 6.48 5.72 -24.88
N PRO A 80 7.81 5.87 -24.96
CA PRO A 80 8.44 6.95 -25.74
C PRO A 80 8.25 6.81 -27.26
N LEU A 81 8.06 5.58 -27.76
CA LEU A 81 7.87 5.27 -29.18
C LEU A 81 6.44 5.54 -29.66
N LEU A 82 5.49 5.61 -28.73
CA LEU A 82 4.12 6.07 -28.95
C LEU A 82 4.11 7.58 -28.71
N PRO A 83 4.51 8.41 -29.68
CA PRO A 83 4.67 9.81 -29.38
C PRO A 83 3.27 10.38 -29.14
N THR A 84 3.20 11.48 -28.40
CA THR A 84 2.09 12.43 -28.44
C THR A 84 1.67 12.78 -29.88
N ARG A 85 2.50 12.51 -30.91
CA ARG A 85 2.17 12.57 -32.35
C ARG A 85 1.16 11.54 -32.86
N LEU A 86 0.88 10.46 -32.13
CA LEU A 86 -0.22 9.54 -32.46
C LEU A 86 -1.56 10.03 -31.88
N LEU A 87 -1.56 10.82 -30.80
CA LEU A 87 -2.74 11.03 -29.94
C LEU A 87 -3.08 12.49 -29.59
N ALA A 88 -2.20 13.47 -29.78
CA ALA A 88 -2.46 14.86 -29.38
C ALA A 88 -2.00 15.89 -30.43
N PRO A 89 -2.83 16.89 -30.76
CA PRO A 89 -2.35 18.10 -31.41
C PRO A 89 -1.65 18.96 -30.36
N SER A 90 -0.33 19.09 -30.42
CA SER A 90 0.41 20.01 -29.53
C SER A 90 0.69 21.33 -30.24
N GLY A 91 0.33 22.44 -29.60
CA GLY A 91 0.57 23.80 -30.08
C GLY A 91 2.04 24.16 -30.24
N TYR A 92 2.25 25.16 -31.10
CA TYR A 92 3.49 25.78 -31.58
C TYR A 92 4.34 24.98 -32.58
N GLY A 93 4.28 25.42 -33.84
CA GLY A 93 5.16 25.03 -34.96
C GLY A 93 4.59 23.89 -35.79
N GLU A 94 4.53 24.07 -37.11
CA GLU A 94 4.11 23.10 -38.13
C GLU A 94 4.65 21.70 -37.81
N ARG A 95 3.80 20.87 -37.22
CA ARG A 95 4.05 19.44 -37.05
C ARG A 95 3.00 18.68 -37.85
N PRO A 96 3.40 17.62 -38.55
CA PRO A 96 2.48 16.87 -39.40
C PRO A 96 1.35 16.28 -38.55
N GLU A 97 0.13 16.26 -39.10
CA GLU A 97 -1.08 15.78 -38.42
C GLU A 97 -0.87 14.42 -37.73
N PRO A 98 -1.65 14.13 -36.66
CA PRO A 98 -1.71 12.79 -36.09
C PRO A 98 -1.86 11.74 -37.18
N PHE A 99 -1.16 10.60 -37.06
CA PHE A 99 -1.14 9.59 -38.13
C PHE A 99 -2.54 9.11 -38.52
N ASN A 100 -3.49 9.04 -37.59
CA ASN A 100 -4.87 8.66 -37.88
C ASN A 100 -5.70 9.70 -38.64
N LYS A 101 -5.16 10.90 -38.87
CA LYS A 101 -5.79 11.98 -39.65
C LYS A 101 -5.15 12.19 -41.03
N ARG A 102 -3.97 11.60 -41.26
CA ARG A 102 -3.26 11.74 -42.53
C ARG A 102 -3.96 11.00 -43.67
N PRO A 103 -3.93 11.53 -44.90
CA PRO A 103 -4.37 10.81 -46.09
C PRO A 103 -3.68 9.46 -46.25
N TRP A 104 -4.42 8.43 -46.67
CA TRP A 104 -3.89 7.10 -46.97
C TRP A 104 -2.70 7.13 -47.95
N ALA A 105 -2.75 8.03 -48.94
CA ALA A 105 -1.70 8.19 -49.95
C ALA A 105 -0.32 8.52 -49.36
N ASP A 106 -0.25 9.14 -48.18
CA ASP A 106 1.02 9.46 -47.51
C ASP A 106 1.75 8.19 -47.04
N PHE A 107 0.99 7.14 -46.68
CA PHE A 107 1.55 5.86 -46.26
C PHE A 107 2.02 5.00 -47.44
N GLU A 108 1.32 5.08 -48.58
CA GLU A 108 1.68 4.31 -49.79
C GLU A 108 2.90 4.86 -50.52
N ARG A 109 3.12 6.19 -50.45
CA ARG A 109 4.26 6.84 -51.11
C ARG A 109 5.59 6.61 -50.36
N GLY A 110 5.54 6.06 -49.15
CA GLY A 110 6.73 5.74 -48.35
C GLY A 110 7.30 6.90 -47.55
N ASP A 111 6.69 8.09 -47.62
CA ASP A 111 7.15 9.28 -46.91
C ASP A 111 6.69 9.27 -45.45
N ASN A 112 7.63 9.20 -44.50
CA ASN A 112 7.37 9.38 -43.06
C ASN A 112 6.24 8.48 -42.48
N VAL A 113 6.14 7.24 -42.97
CA VAL A 113 5.11 6.24 -42.61
C VAL A 113 5.12 5.90 -41.12
N LEU A 114 6.30 5.95 -40.48
CA LEU A 114 6.49 5.71 -39.05
C LEU A 114 7.33 6.83 -38.43
N PRO A 115 7.17 7.13 -37.13
CA PRO A 115 8.10 8.00 -36.40
C PRO A 115 9.54 7.53 -36.56
N GLY A 116 10.49 8.45 -36.79
CA GLY A 116 11.90 8.11 -37.00
C GLY A 116 12.52 7.29 -35.86
N ASP A 117 12.07 7.49 -34.62
CA ASP A 117 12.49 6.69 -33.47
C ASP A 117 12.00 5.23 -33.56
N MET A 118 10.81 5.02 -34.14
CA MET A 118 10.25 3.70 -34.39
C MET A 118 10.97 2.98 -35.54
N VAL A 119 11.28 3.70 -36.62
CA VAL A 119 12.11 3.19 -37.73
C VAL A 119 13.49 2.80 -37.22
N LYS A 120 14.15 3.70 -36.49
CA LYS A 120 15.47 3.45 -35.91
C LYS A 120 15.47 2.23 -34.99
N MET A 121 14.42 2.04 -34.19
CA MET A 121 14.28 0.90 -33.29
C MET A 121 14.04 -0.42 -34.04
N LEU A 122 13.23 -0.43 -35.11
CA LEU A 122 13.00 -1.62 -35.93
C LEU A 122 14.21 -1.97 -36.81
N SER A 123 15.02 -0.97 -37.18
CA SER A 123 16.17 -1.13 -38.08
C SER A 123 17.52 -1.22 -37.38
N SER A 124 17.61 -0.97 -36.06
CA SER A 124 18.90 -0.95 -35.34
C SER A 124 19.52 -2.33 -35.16
N GLY A 125 18.76 -3.42 -35.35
CA GLY A 125 19.23 -4.79 -35.08
C GLY A 125 19.52 -5.06 -33.60
N ASP A 126 19.16 -4.14 -32.71
CA ASP A 126 19.51 -4.16 -31.30
C ASP A 126 18.41 -4.87 -30.49
N TYR A 127 18.54 -6.19 -30.32
CA TYR A 127 17.59 -7.02 -29.57
C TYR A 127 17.76 -6.88 -28.05
N SER A 128 17.64 -5.64 -27.56
CA SER A 128 17.76 -5.36 -26.13
C SER A 128 16.69 -6.11 -25.32
N ALA A 129 17.02 -6.50 -24.08
CA ALA A 129 16.06 -7.15 -23.20
C ALA A 129 14.73 -6.37 -23.02
N PRO A 130 14.71 -5.03 -22.93
CA PRO A 130 13.46 -4.26 -22.96
C PRO A 130 12.64 -4.42 -24.23
N LEU A 131 13.27 -4.49 -25.42
CA LEU A 131 12.58 -4.72 -26.69
C LEU A 131 11.91 -6.10 -26.71
N LEU A 132 12.60 -7.13 -26.23
CA LEU A 132 12.01 -8.47 -26.11
C LEU A 132 10.85 -8.50 -25.11
N CYS A 133 10.94 -7.77 -24.00
CA CYS A 133 9.83 -7.63 -23.05
C CYS A 133 8.62 -6.89 -23.66
N ALA A 134 8.86 -5.96 -24.59
CA ALA A 134 7.81 -5.24 -25.30
C ALA A 134 7.13 -6.09 -26.38
N LEU A 135 7.89 -6.82 -27.18
CA LEU A 135 7.38 -7.58 -28.31
C LEU A 135 6.85 -8.97 -27.93
N PHE A 136 7.49 -9.62 -26.96
CA PHE A 136 7.22 -11.03 -26.61
C PHE A 136 7.13 -11.24 -25.08
N PRO A 137 6.29 -10.48 -24.36
CA PRO A 137 6.23 -10.53 -22.90
C PRO A 137 5.95 -11.94 -22.37
N ASP A 138 5.02 -12.66 -22.98
CA ASP A 138 4.62 -14.00 -22.55
C ASP A 138 5.73 -15.04 -22.77
N GLN A 139 6.41 -14.98 -23.92
CA GLN A 139 7.50 -15.91 -24.23
C GLN A 139 8.71 -15.67 -23.32
N VAL A 140 9.04 -14.41 -23.01
CA VAL A 140 10.10 -14.08 -22.04
C VAL A 140 9.73 -14.62 -20.66
N CYS A 141 8.49 -14.43 -20.20
CA CYS A 141 8.02 -14.98 -18.93
C CYS A 141 8.09 -16.50 -18.90
N ALA A 142 7.57 -17.18 -19.92
CA ALA A 142 7.54 -18.63 -20.02
C ALA A 142 8.96 -19.22 -20.05
N LEU A 143 9.88 -18.58 -20.78
CA LEU A 143 11.28 -19.00 -20.84
C LEU A 143 11.96 -18.89 -19.46
N ILE A 144 11.74 -17.81 -18.72
CA ILE A 144 12.32 -17.64 -17.39
C ILE A 144 11.72 -18.67 -16.42
N LEU A 145 10.39 -18.80 -16.37
CA LEU A 145 9.71 -19.73 -15.47
C LEU A 145 10.07 -21.19 -15.76
N SER A 146 10.18 -21.57 -17.04
CA SER A 146 10.60 -22.92 -17.41
C SER A 146 12.05 -23.21 -17.01
N ASN A 147 12.96 -22.24 -17.14
CA ASN A 147 14.34 -22.40 -16.67
C ASN A 147 14.41 -22.50 -15.13
N VAL A 148 13.64 -21.68 -14.41
CA VAL A 148 13.52 -21.77 -12.95
C VAL A 148 13.07 -23.17 -12.55
N LYS A 149 11.97 -23.68 -13.14
CA LYS A 149 11.48 -25.05 -12.89
C LYS A 149 12.50 -26.12 -13.28
N LYS A 150 13.22 -25.95 -14.39
CA LYS A 150 14.24 -26.92 -14.85
C LYS A 150 15.41 -27.04 -13.86
N HIS A 151 15.85 -25.92 -13.28
CA HIS A 151 17.02 -25.89 -12.42
C HIS A 151 16.70 -26.16 -10.94
N LEU A 152 15.53 -25.74 -10.47
CA LEU A 152 15.10 -25.92 -9.09
C LEU A 152 14.18 -27.12 -8.89
N GLY A 153 13.55 -27.65 -9.95
CA GLY A 153 12.52 -28.68 -9.84
C GLY A 153 11.37 -28.20 -8.94
N ASP A 154 10.89 -29.10 -8.07
CA ASP A 154 9.87 -28.82 -7.06
C ASP A 154 10.45 -28.21 -5.77
N LYS A 155 11.68 -27.69 -5.79
CA LYS A 155 12.38 -27.20 -4.59
C LYS A 155 12.12 -25.73 -4.26
N TRP A 156 11.07 -25.12 -4.81
CA TRP A 156 10.74 -23.73 -4.46
C TRP A 156 10.30 -23.63 -2.99
N GLY A 157 9.65 -24.69 -2.47
CA GLY A 157 9.55 -24.99 -1.04
C GLY A 157 8.48 -24.21 -0.28
N ASN A 158 7.62 -23.49 -1.00
CA ASN A 158 6.55 -22.64 -0.46
C ASN A 158 5.28 -22.75 -1.31
N GLU A 159 5.01 -23.93 -1.86
CA GLU A 159 3.87 -24.22 -2.73
C GLU A 159 2.55 -24.12 -1.96
N ASP A 160 2.55 -24.48 -0.68
CA ASP A 160 1.40 -24.42 0.23
C ASP A 160 1.28 -23.05 0.94
N ALA A 161 2.13 -22.07 0.59
CA ALA A 161 2.05 -20.75 1.18
C ALA A 161 0.74 -20.06 0.78
N VAL A 162 0.14 -19.33 1.73
CA VAL A 162 -1.07 -18.53 1.45
C VAL A 162 -0.78 -17.57 0.29
N PRO A 163 -1.63 -17.54 -0.76
CA PRO A 163 -1.44 -16.67 -1.91
C PRO A 163 -1.25 -15.22 -1.50
N VAL A 164 -0.36 -14.50 -2.21
CA VAL A 164 -0.09 -13.09 -1.90
C VAL A 164 -1.35 -12.22 -2.03
N SER A 165 -2.27 -12.56 -2.93
CA SER A 165 -3.55 -11.87 -3.07
C SER A 165 -4.38 -11.92 -1.78
N GLU A 166 -4.49 -13.09 -1.16
CA GLU A 166 -5.21 -13.29 0.10
C GLU A 166 -4.49 -12.61 1.26
N ARG A 167 -3.16 -12.73 1.32
CA ARG A 167 -2.36 -12.02 2.33
C ARG A 167 -2.54 -10.50 2.27
N ARG A 168 -2.65 -9.91 1.07
CA ARG A 168 -2.94 -8.47 0.91
C ARG A 168 -4.30 -8.08 1.45
N VAL A 169 -5.32 -8.92 1.28
CA VAL A 169 -6.66 -8.67 1.82
C VAL A 169 -6.62 -8.71 3.35
N LEU A 170 -5.98 -9.72 3.93
CA LEU A 170 -5.81 -9.83 5.39
C LEU A 170 -5.01 -8.66 5.96
N ALA A 171 -3.89 -8.30 5.32
CA ALA A 171 -3.08 -7.17 5.72
C ALA A 171 -3.88 -5.85 5.68
N ALA A 172 -4.73 -5.64 4.66
CA ALA A 172 -5.58 -4.46 4.59
C ALA A 172 -6.60 -4.38 5.73
N VAL A 173 -7.15 -5.53 6.17
CA VAL A 173 -8.04 -5.59 7.35
C VAL A 173 -7.27 -5.24 8.62
N LEU A 174 -6.09 -5.83 8.82
CA LEU A 174 -5.25 -5.57 10.00
C LEU A 174 -4.74 -4.12 10.05
N VAL A 175 -4.42 -3.54 8.88
CA VAL A 175 -4.03 -2.12 8.77
C VAL A 175 -5.17 -1.21 9.24
N ARG A 176 -6.42 -1.49 8.86
CA ARG A 176 -7.59 -0.74 9.34
C ARG A 176 -7.76 -0.89 10.84
N GLU A 177 -7.68 -2.12 11.36
CA GLU A 177 -7.78 -2.37 12.80
C GLU A 177 -6.69 -1.61 13.58
N ARG A 178 -5.45 -1.62 13.09
CA ARG A 178 -4.35 -0.84 13.67
C ARG A 178 -4.69 0.66 13.72
N ASP A 179 -5.23 1.20 12.63
CA ASP A 179 -5.54 2.62 12.53
C ASP A 179 -6.69 3.00 13.49
N ASP A 180 -7.71 2.15 13.61
CA ASP A 180 -8.79 2.31 14.59
C ASP A 180 -8.29 2.24 16.04
N LEU A 181 -7.38 1.30 16.34
CA LEU A 181 -6.76 1.17 17.65
C LEU A 181 -5.87 2.38 17.99
N LEU A 182 -5.15 2.94 17.02
CA LEU A 182 -4.37 4.16 17.20
C LEU A 182 -5.28 5.35 17.52
N ALA A 183 -6.40 5.50 16.80
CA ALA A 183 -7.38 6.53 17.12
C ALA A 183 -7.95 6.36 18.53
N ARG A 184 -8.34 5.12 18.88
CA ARG A 184 -8.87 4.81 20.22
C ARG A 184 -7.87 5.11 21.33
N ARG A 185 -6.59 4.82 21.10
CA ARG A 185 -5.52 5.12 22.07
C ARG A 185 -5.38 6.61 22.33
N GLU A 186 -5.45 7.44 21.29
CA GLU A 186 -5.36 8.89 21.44
C GLU A 186 -6.60 9.47 22.15
N GLU A 187 -7.80 8.92 21.89
CA GLU A 187 -9.01 9.26 22.65
C GLU A 187 -8.86 8.96 24.15
N LEU A 188 -8.38 7.76 24.50
CA LEU A 188 -8.18 7.35 25.89
C LEU A 188 -7.16 8.23 26.60
N LYS A 189 -6.08 8.61 25.92
CA LYS A 189 -5.09 9.56 26.47
C LYS A 189 -5.67 10.93 26.70
N ALA A 190 -6.45 11.45 25.76
CA ALA A 190 -7.14 12.73 25.92
C ALA A 190 -8.18 12.69 27.06
N GLU A 191 -8.79 11.53 27.33
CA GLU A 191 -9.67 11.34 28.49
C GLU A 191 -8.90 11.31 29.82
N ILE A 192 -7.77 10.61 29.86
CA ILE A 192 -6.84 10.63 31.00
C ILE A 192 -6.38 12.06 31.30
N ASP A 193 -5.93 12.82 30.31
CA ASP A 193 -5.46 14.19 30.49
C ASP A 193 -6.56 15.11 31.00
N ARG A 194 -7.81 14.94 30.51
CA ARG A 194 -8.98 15.67 31.01
C ARG A 194 -9.27 15.36 32.48
N LEU A 195 -9.26 14.09 32.88
CA LEU A 195 -9.51 13.70 34.27
C LEU A 195 -8.39 14.17 35.20
N VAL A 196 -7.13 14.09 34.78
CA VAL A 196 -6.00 14.61 35.57
C VAL A 196 -6.10 16.13 35.73
N GLY A 197 -6.49 16.86 34.67
CA GLY A 197 -6.71 18.30 34.72
C GLY A 197 -7.91 18.75 35.56
N GLN A 198 -8.87 17.87 35.84
CA GLN A 198 -10.01 18.16 36.72
C GLN A 198 -9.69 17.98 38.22
N VAL A 199 -8.63 17.23 38.54
CA VAL A 199 -8.19 16.95 39.93
C VAL A 199 -7.02 17.85 40.36
N SER A 200 -6.34 18.49 39.41
CA SER A 200 -5.24 19.44 39.63
C SER A 200 -5.74 20.85 39.89
#